data_AF-A0AAE6IUR7-F1
#
_entry.id   AF-A0AAE6IUR7-F1
#
_cell.length_a   1.000
_cell.length_b   1.000
_cell.length_c   1.000
_cell.angle_alpha   90.00
_cell.angle_beta   90.00
_cell.angle_gamma   90.00
#
_symmetry.space_group_name_H-M   'P 1'
#
loop_
_entity.id
_entity.type
_entity.pdbx_description
1 polymer ?
#
loop_
_entity_poly.entity_id
_entity_poly.type
_entity_poly.pdbx_seq_one_letter_code
_entity_poly.pdbx_strand_id
1 'polypeptide(L)'
;MRSSYFVKAIMCIIIAAGFGSCRGVANKPKIIGVMKPEQESIKLIYQNRTRGNGIQLGFSGEEVSLNNPKLLAENEEELEYKLQKIEKPEDYVLPEGVSEANFFEVTPTKQMGIGEVLLLSGSASDKTNESLDFQVSFTTVNSKPARLKITELRPVYGSKKSEFIEFIVEEGGNLFGIKLSNVGAKGDEQHHYTFPSAEVKKGERVVFHWRSIEEGNKDEVDATIISKGSQACENARDFWGNIQKVPVRNPNVITVKNPSDNTIQDAVLYFNIRPKGKEKQKPEFKWTFPEIETAAKEAVAAGVWKMKGEAFCEEDFFCCNITPSASIGRSNDTGEWKVYTAKEVTMGEKNN
;
A
#
# COMPACT_ATOMS: atom_id res chain seq x y z
N MET A 1 -46.64 26.16 -34.94
CA MET A 1 -46.29 25.09 -35.91
C MET A 1 -45.09 25.59 -36.70
N ARG A 2 -43.92 24.97 -36.81
CA ARG A 2 -43.33 23.71 -36.33
C ARG A 2 -41.85 24.04 -36.08
N SER A 3 -41.33 23.51 -34.98
CA SER A 3 -39.91 23.29 -34.71
C SER A 3 -39.28 22.42 -35.81
N SER A 4 -37.99 22.58 -36.14
CA SER A 4 -36.97 21.66 -35.60
C SER A 4 -35.64 21.57 -36.39
N TYR A 5 -34.63 21.18 -35.59
CA TYR A 5 -33.38 20.47 -35.88
C TYR A 5 -32.21 21.22 -36.54
N PHE A 6 -31.43 21.89 -35.69
CA PHE A 6 -29.98 21.92 -35.82
C PHE A 6 -29.40 20.78 -34.96
N VAL A 7 -29.01 19.68 -35.60
CA VAL A 7 -28.20 18.62 -34.99
C VAL A 7 -26.76 19.12 -34.98
N LYS A 8 -26.23 19.51 -33.81
CA LYS A 8 -24.79 19.65 -33.63
C LYS A 8 -24.24 18.32 -33.13
N ALA A 9 -23.50 17.66 -34.01
CA ALA A 9 -22.69 16.49 -33.72
C ALA A 9 -21.68 16.83 -32.61
N ILE A 10 -21.73 16.08 -31.50
CA ILE A 10 -20.65 16.04 -30.52
C ILE A 10 -19.74 14.88 -30.91
N MET A 11 -18.59 15.27 -31.46
CA MET A 11 -17.46 14.43 -31.81
C MET A 11 -16.83 13.89 -30.52
N CYS A 12 -17.05 12.61 -30.22
CA CYS A 12 -16.35 11.91 -29.15
C CYS A 12 -14.91 11.63 -29.60
N ILE A 13 -13.95 12.38 -29.04
CA ILE A 13 -12.53 12.05 -29.17
C ILE A 13 -12.23 10.93 -28.15
N ILE A 14 -12.16 9.70 -28.64
CA ILE A 14 -11.58 8.58 -27.91
C ILE A 14 -10.06 8.73 -28.01
N ILE A 15 -9.43 9.25 -26.94
CA ILE A 15 -7.98 9.16 -26.79
C ILE A 15 -7.69 7.80 -26.15
N ALA A 16 -7.33 6.83 -27.00
CA ALA A 16 -6.67 5.61 -26.56
C ALA A 16 -5.26 5.98 -26.06
N ALA A 17 -5.02 5.83 -24.75
CA ALA A 17 -3.68 5.97 -24.17
C ALA A 17 -3.29 4.67 -23.46
N GLY A 18 -2.24 4.07 -24.04
CA GLY A 18 -1.40 2.94 -23.64
C GLY A 18 -1.46 2.40 -22.21
N PHE A 19 -1.45 1.08 -22.15
CA PHE A 19 -0.94 0.27 -21.05
C PHE A 19 0.44 0.79 -20.61
N GLY A 20 0.50 1.31 -19.39
CA GLY A 20 1.73 1.82 -18.78
C GLY A 20 1.49 2.05 -17.30
N SER A 21 2.02 1.15 -16.48
CA SER A 21 2.14 1.20 -15.03
C SER A 21 2.10 2.63 -14.45
N CYS A 22 1.09 2.96 -13.64
CA CYS A 22 1.06 4.18 -12.85
C CYS A 22 0.18 4.05 -11.60
N ARG A 23 0.85 4.22 -10.44
CA ARG A 23 0.51 5.16 -9.36
C ARG A 23 -0.87 5.03 -8.73
N GLY A 24 -0.86 4.87 -7.40
CA GLY A 24 -1.89 5.41 -6.53
C GLY A 24 -1.97 6.92 -6.73
N VAL A 25 -2.73 7.32 -7.74
CA VAL A 25 -3.26 8.67 -7.82
C VAL A 25 -4.41 8.66 -6.84
N ALA A 26 -4.30 9.43 -5.77
CA ALA A 26 -5.48 9.98 -5.13
C ALA A 26 -6.25 10.71 -6.24
N ASN A 27 -7.15 9.99 -6.91
CA ASN A 27 -8.07 10.57 -7.89
C ASN A 27 -8.96 11.48 -7.07
N LYS A 28 -8.57 12.75 -6.97
CA LYS A 28 -9.49 13.80 -6.57
C LYS A 28 -10.70 13.65 -7.49
N PRO A 29 -11.93 13.49 -6.95
CA PRO A 29 -13.10 13.38 -7.78
C PRO A 29 -13.18 14.59 -8.71
N LYS A 30 -13.52 14.36 -9.97
CA LYS A 30 -13.69 15.41 -10.96
C LYS A 30 -15.04 16.09 -10.70
N ILE A 31 -15.02 17.14 -9.87
CA ILE A 31 -16.21 17.92 -9.49
C ILE A 31 -16.60 18.81 -10.69
N ILE A 32 -17.79 18.58 -11.26
CA ILE A 32 -18.42 19.52 -12.21
C ILE A 32 -19.55 20.21 -11.44
N GLY A 33 -19.24 21.34 -10.80
CA GLY A 33 -20.24 22.17 -10.13
C GLY A 33 -20.82 23.22 -11.08
N VAL A 34 -22.14 23.25 -11.24
CA VAL A 34 -22.85 24.39 -11.82
C VAL A 34 -23.27 25.30 -10.66
N MET A 35 -22.50 26.36 -10.40
CA MET A 35 -22.75 27.25 -9.25
C MET A 35 -23.82 28.32 -9.56
N LYS A 36 -24.72 28.53 -8.59
CA LYS A 36 -25.38 29.82 -8.32
C LYS A 36 -24.83 30.39 -7.00
N PRO A 37 -24.72 31.71 -6.81
CA PRO A 37 -23.66 32.28 -5.94
C PRO A 37 -23.97 32.46 -4.45
N GLU A 38 -25.04 31.90 -3.85
CA GLU A 38 -25.42 32.29 -2.47
C GLU A 38 -25.87 31.17 -1.51
N GLN A 39 -25.59 29.89 -1.80
CA GLN A 39 -25.89 28.78 -0.88
C GLN A 39 -24.68 27.86 -0.68
N GLU A 40 -24.55 27.29 0.53
CA GLU A 40 -23.52 26.29 0.85
C GLU A 40 -23.78 25.01 0.05
N SER A 41 -23.17 24.91 -1.14
CA SER A 41 -23.25 23.73 -1.98
C SER A 41 -22.89 22.45 -1.23
N ILE A 42 -23.69 21.38 -1.40
CA ILE A 42 -23.38 20.02 -0.92
C ILE A 42 -21.96 19.62 -1.35
N LYS A 43 -21.17 19.10 -0.41
CA LYS A 43 -19.81 18.59 -0.62
C LYS A 43 -19.68 17.19 -0.05
N LEU A 44 -18.95 16.32 -0.73
CA LEU A 44 -18.43 15.09 -0.13
C LEU A 44 -17.27 15.46 0.80
N ILE A 45 -17.45 15.23 2.10
CA ILE A 45 -16.54 15.66 3.17
C ILE A 45 -15.96 14.50 3.98
N TYR A 46 -16.43 13.27 3.74
CA TYR A 46 -15.90 12.07 4.38
C TYR A 46 -15.97 10.89 3.43
N GLN A 47 -14.93 10.05 3.46
CA GLN A 47 -14.89 8.77 2.80
C GLN A 47 -14.06 7.80 3.64
N ASN A 48 -14.61 6.63 3.95
CA ASN A 48 -13.87 5.57 4.62
C ASN A 48 -14.30 4.19 4.14
N ARG A 49 -13.38 3.23 4.05
CA ARG A 49 -13.70 1.85 3.69
C ARG A 49 -14.06 1.06 4.94
N THR A 50 -15.04 0.18 4.85
CA THR A 50 -15.43 -0.68 5.97
C THR A 50 -14.83 -2.07 5.84
N ARG A 51 -14.73 -2.79 6.96
CA ARG A 51 -14.26 -4.19 6.99
C ARG A 51 -15.19 -5.15 6.22
N GLY A 52 -16.44 -4.75 5.99
CA GLY A 52 -17.43 -5.52 5.25
C GLY A 52 -17.42 -5.30 3.73
N ASN A 53 -16.31 -4.83 3.16
CA ASN A 53 -16.22 -4.41 1.74
C ASN A 53 -17.17 -3.25 1.38
N GLY A 54 -17.63 -2.48 2.36
CA GLY A 54 -18.45 -1.32 2.15
C GLY A 54 -17.65 -0.02 2.09
N ILE A 55 -18.36 1.06 1.78
CA ILE A 55 -17.85 2.42 1.81
C ILE A 55 -18.80 3.30 2.62
N GLN A 56 -18.22 4.09 3.51
CA GLN A 56 -18.89 5.16 4.22
C GLN A 56 -18.61 6.47 3.51
N LEU A 57 -19.64 7.27 3.32
CA LEU A 57 -19.59 8.61 2.72
C LEU A 57 -20.23 9.60 3.68
N GLY A 58 -19.67 10.80 3.77
CA GLY A 58 -20.28 11.91 4.50
C GLY A 58 -20.41 13.13 3.61
N PHE A 59 -21.57 13.76 3.65
CA PHE A 59 -21.90 14.94 2.84
C PHE A 59 -22.26 16.13 3.73
N SER A 60 -21.81 17.33 3.35
CA SER A 60 -22.25 18.58 4.00
C SER A 60 -23.66 18.94 3.60
N GLY A 61 -24.40 19.56 4.51
CA GLY A 61 -25.75 20.05 4.26
C GLY A 61 -26.77 19.43 5.22
N GLU A 62 -27.93 20.07 5.30
CA GLU A 62 -29.03 19.67 6.16
C GLU A 62 -29.92 18.62 5.46
N GLU A 63 -30.25 17.54 6.17
CA GLU A 63 -31.12 16.46 5.66
C GLU A 63 -30.72 15.89 4.29
N VAL A 64 -29.42 15.71 4.04
CA VAL A 64 -28.95 15.11 2.79
C VAL A 64 -29.53 13.70 2.61
N SER A 65 -29.83 13.34 1.36
CA SER A 65 -30.27 12.02 0.89
C SER A 65 -29.45 11.58 -0.32
N LEU A 66 -29.30 10.26 -0.52
CA LEU A 66 -28.66 9.70 -1.73
C LEU A 66 -29.72 9.23 -2.72
N ASN A 67 -29.64 9.74 -3.93
CA ASN A 67 -30.56 9.50 -5.04
C ASN A 67 -29.89 8.64 -6.11
N ASN A 68 -30.60 7.60 -6.55
CA ASN A 68 -30.17 6.65 -7.57
C ASN A 68 -28.72 6.15 -7.41
N PRO A 69 -28.31 5.62 -6.23
CA PRO A 69 -26.98 5.06 -6.10
C PRO A 69 -26.83 3.85 -7.04
N LYS A 70 -25.66 3.70 -7.65
CA LYS A 70 -25.27 2.53 -8.42
C LYS A 70 -23.91 2.07 -7.96
N LEU A 71 -23.80 0.79 -7.64
CA LEU A 71 -22.53 0.15 -7.31
C LEU A 71 -22.15 -0.76 -8.46
N LEU A 72 -21.00 -0.50 -9.09
CA LEU A 72 -20.49 -1.27 -10.21
C LEU A 72 -19.20 -1.98 -9.80
N ALA A 73 -19.01 -3.21 -10.29
CA ALA A 73 -17.70 -3.86 -10.31
C ALA A 73 -16.83 -3.29 -11.46
N GLU A 74 -15.53 -3.62 -11.46
CA GLU A 74 -14.58 -3.15 -12.48
C GLU A 74 -14.96 -3.56 -13.92
N ASN A 75 -15.66 -4.69 -14.08
CA ASN A 75 -16.21 -5.16 -15.35
C ASN A 75 -17.55 -4.51 -15.74
N GLU A 76 -17.93 -3.42 -15.07
CA GLU A 76 -19.19 -2.68 -15.24
C GLU A 76 -20.47 -3.47 -14.86
N GLU A 77 -20.33 -4.63 -14.19
CA GLU A 77 -21.48 -5.37 -13.63
C GLU A 77 -22.11 -4.56 -12.48
N GLU A 78 -23.42 -4.30 -12.56
CA GLU A 78 -24.17 -3.65 -11.48
C GLU A 78 -24.41 -4.63 -10.33
N LEU A 79 -24.04 -4.21 -9.12
CA LEU A 79 -24.07 -5.02 -7.91
C LEU A 79 -25.24 -4.63 -7.01
N GLU A 80 -25.91 -5.62 -6.44
CA GLU A 80 -26.86 -5.39 -5.35
C GLU A 80 -26.14 -4.92 -4.09
N TYR A 81 -26.67 -3.90 -3.43
CA TYR A 81 -26.09 -3.30 -2.23
C TYR A 81 -27.14 -2.97 -1.17
N LYS A 82 -26.68 -2.87 0.09
CA LYS A 82 -27.45 -2.31 1.20
C LYS A 82 -26.99 -0.87 1.42
N LEU A 83 -27.92 0.09 1.38
CA LEU A 83 -27.71 1.49 1.74
C LEU A 83 -28.31 1.76 3.13
N GLN A 84 -27.54 2.37 4.01
CA GLN A 84 -27.98 2.77 5.34
C GLN A 84 -27.49 4.18 5.65
N LYS A 85 -28.34 5.02 6.24
CA LYS A 85 -27.90 6.23 6.92
C LYS A 85 -27.27 5.80 8.25
N ILE A 86 -26.09 6.31 8.56
CA ILE A 86 -25.34 5.96 9.78
C ILE A 86 -25.13 7.20 10.65
N GLU A 87 -24.82 6.97 11.92
CA GLU A 87 -24.39 8.04 12.82
C GLU A 87 -23.02 8.59 12.39
N LYS A 88 -22.68 9.77 12.91
CA LYS A 88 -21.38 10.40 12.69
C LYS A 88 -20.26 9.42 13.12
N PRO A 89 -19.31 9.07 12.25
CA PRO A 89 -18.17 8.25 12.62
C PRO A 89 -17.39 8.85 13.81
N GLU A 90 -16.84 7.99 14.66
CA GLU A 90 -16.09 8.38 15.86
C GLU A 90 -14.84 9.20 15.51
N ASP A 91 -14.17 8.82 14.42
CA ASP A 91 -12.95 9.44 13.91
C ASP A 91 -13.21 10.74 13.14
N TYR A 92 -14.48 11.09 12.89
CA TYR A 92 -14.83 12.26 12.12
C TYR A 92 -14.95 13.54 12.97
N VAL A 93 -14.18 14.55 12.57
CA VAL A 93 -14.26 15.92 13.08
C VAL A 93 -14.88 16.80 11.99
N LEU A 94 -15.92 17.54 12.36
CA LEU A 94 -16.62 18.44 11.44
C LEU A 94 -15.67 19.55 10.97
N PRO A 95 -15.48 19.75 9.65
CA PRO A 95 -14.64 20.81 9.12
C PRO A 95 -15.16 22.19 9.51
N GLU A 96 -14.26 23.16 9.63
CA GLU A 96 -14.62 24.55 9.84
C GLU A 96 -15.47 25.06 8.66
N GLY A 97 -16.57 25.76 8.97
CA GLY A 97 -17.51 26.22 7.95
C GLY A 97 -18.44 25.14 7.39
N VAL A 98 -18.54 23.97 8.03
CA VAL A 98 -19.63 23.01 7.80
C VAL A 98 -20.56 23.04 9.00
N SER A 99 -21.82 23.39 8.76
CA SER A 99 -22.86 23.47 9.82
C SER A 99 -23.40 22.10 10.19
N GLU A 100 -23.60 21.23 9.19
CA GLU A 100 -24.18 19.90 9.36
C GLU A 100 -23.58 18.89 8.37
N ALA A 101 -23.53 17.62 8.79
CA ALA A 101 -23.05 16.51 7.99
C ALA A 101 -23.95 15.28 8.12
N ASN A 102 -24.17 14.58 7.00
CA ASN A 102 -25.00 13.39 6.90
C ASN A 102 -24.17 12.22 6.35
N PHE A 103 -24.25 11.05 7.00
CA PHE A 103 -23.39 9.91 6.70
C PHE A 103 -24.18 8.70 6.21
N PHE A 104 -23.59 7.99 5.25
CA PHE A 104 -24.18 6.84 4.60
C PHE A 104 -23.16 5.72 4.50
N GLU A 105 -23.62 4.48 4.64
CA GLU A 105 -22.85 3.29 4.30
C GLU A 105 -23.50 2.54 3.15
N VAL A 106 -22.70 2.20 2.15
CA VAL A 106 -23.08 1.33 1.04
C VAL A 106 -22.24 0.08 1.10
N THR A 107 -22.89 -1.08 1.24
CA THR A 107 -22.23 -2.38 1.36
C THR A 107 -22.73 -3.32 0.26
N PRO A 108 -21.86 -3.95 -0.55
CA PRO A 108 -22.29 -5.02 -1.45
C PRO A 108 -22.99 -6.13 -0.68
N THR A 109 -24.06 -6.70 -1.23
CA THR A 109 -24.78 -7.83 -0.61
C THR A 109 -24.14 -9.18 -0.93
N LYS A 110 -23.49 -9.28 -2.10
CA LYS A 110 -22.73 -10.47 -2.49
C LYS A 110 -21.36 -10.50 -1.84
N GLN A 111 -20.81 -11.69 -1.66
CA GLN A 111 -19.42 -11.84 -1.25
C GLN A 111 -18.49 -11.34 -2.37
N MET A 112 -17.60 -10.42 -2.03
CA MET A 112 -16.62 -9.88 -2.96
C MET A 112 -15.26 -10.57 -2.81
N GLY A 113 -14.49 -10.66 -3.89
CA GLY A 113 -13.09 -11.06 -3.84
C GLY A 113 -12.20 -10.00 -3.20
N ILE A 114 -10.95 -10.37 -2.90
CA ILE A 114 -9.96 -9.51 -2.24
C ILE A 114 -9.27 -8.63 -3.28
N GLY A 115 -9.28 -7.32 -3.04
CA GLY A 115 -8.59 -6.36 -3.91
C GLY A 115 -9.38 -5.94 -5.16
N GLU A 116 -10.66 -6.30 -5.25
CA GLU A 116 -11.55 -5.88 -6.33
C GLU A 116 -11.88 -4.40 -6.25
N VAL A 117 -11.83 -3.72 -7.40
CA VAL A 117 -12.20 -2.31 -7.51
C VAL A 117 -13.70 -2.19 -7.74
N LEU A 118 -14.35 -1.40 -6.89
CA LEU A 118 -15.76 -1.06 -6.98
C LEU A 118 -15.92 0.43 -7.24
N LEU A 119 -17.01 0.78 -7.93
CA LEU A 119 -17.36 2.13 -8.29
C LEU A 119 -18.77 2.45 -7.79
N LEU A 120 -18.88 3.38 -6.83
CA LEU A 120 -20.16 3.91 -6.38
C LEU A 120 -20.42 5.25 -7.06
N SER A 121 -21.57 5.39 -7.70
CA SER A 121 -22.04 6.64 -8.31
C SER A 121 -23.46 6.97 -7.90
N GLY A 122 -23.84 8.24 -7.96
CA GLY A 122 -25.19 8.69 -7.61
C GLY A 122 -25.25 10.21 -7.47
N SER A 123 -26.33 10.71 -6.91
CA SER A 123 -26.50 12.14 -6.58
C SER A 123 -26.85 12.29 -5.11
N ALA A 124 -26.18 13.20 -4.41
CA ALA A 124 -26.55 13.60 -3.05
C ALA A 124 -27.38 14.88 -3.12
N SER A 125 -28.54 14.92 -2.47
CA SER A 125 -29.40 16.11 -2.48
C SER A 125 -29.92 16.46 -1.09
N ASP A 126 -30.01 17.76 -0.82
CA ASP A 126 -30.50 18.31 0.44
C ASP A 126 -31.97 18.75 0.32
N LYS A 127 -32.54 19.27 1.42
CA LYS A 127 -33.91 19.82 1.42
C LYS A 127 -34.09 21.08 0.57
N THR A 128 -33.00 21.74 0.16
CA THR A 128 -33.03 22.95 -0.67
C THR A 128 -33.02 22.64 -2.18
N ASN A 129 -33.03 21.35 -2.54
CA ASN A 129 -32.89 20.80 -3.90
C ASN A 129 -31.54 21.13 -4.55
N GLU A 130 -30.52 21.46 -3.76
CA GLU A 130 -29.16 21.41 -4.26
C GLU A 130 -28.75 19.95 -4.42
N SER A 131 -27.96 19.67 -5.46
CA SER A 131 -27.55 18.31 -5.78
C SER A 131 -26.07 18.25 -6.15
N LEU A 132 -25.38 17.24 -5.63
CA LEU A 132 -24.02 16.88 -5.99
C LEU A 132 -24.01 15.49 -6.62
N ASP A 133 -23.74 15.43 -7.92
CA ASP A 133 -23.40 14.16 -8.57
C ASP A 133 -22.01 13.73 -8.14
N PHE A 134 -21.87 12.46 -7.75
CA PHE A 134 -20.62 11.91 -7.27
C PHE A 134 -20.31 10.56 -7.91
N GLN A 135 -19.02 10.27 -7.97
CA GLN A 135 -18.48 8.99 -8.40
C GLN A 135 -17.22 8.72 -7.57
N VAL A 136 -17.21 7.60 -6.85
CA VAL A 136 -16.17 7.23 -5.89
C VAL A 136 -15.75 5.79 -6.14
N SER A 137 -14.47 5.59 -6.42
CA SER A 137 -13.86 4.27 -6.51
C SER A 137 -13.31 3.85 -5.15
N PHE A 138 -13.46 2.58 -4.81
CA PHE A 138 -12.85 1.98 -3.64
C PHE A 138 -12.52 0.51 -3.88
N THR A 139 -11.63 -0.04 -3.07
CA THR A 139 -11.20 -1.43 -3.20
C THR A 139 -11.69 -2.26 -2.02
N THR A 140 -12.11 -3.48 -2.29
CA THR A 140 -12.48 -4.47 -1.26
C THR A 140 -11.29 -4.79 -0.35
N VAL A 141 -11.59 -5.23 0.88
CA VAL A 141 -10.57 -5.46 1.90
C VAL A 141 -9.93 -6.85 1.79
N ASN A 142 -8.70 -6.97 2.27
CA ASN A 142 -8.10 -8.27 2.50
C ASN A 142 -8.66 -8.90 3.78
N SER A 143 -9.62 -9.81 3.62
CA SER A 143 -10.25 -10.53 4.73
C SER A 143 -9.41 -11.69 5.27
N LYS A 144 -8.31 -12.05 4.58
CA LYS A 144 -7.44 -13.18 4.92
C LYS A 144 -5.97 -12.82 4.66
N PRO A 145 -5.41 -11.81 5.35
CA PRO A 145 -4.04 -11.39 5.11
C PRO A 145 -3.06 -12.51 5.42
N ALA A 146 -2.11 -12.76 4.53
CA ALA A 146 -0.99 -13.65 4.81
C ALA A 146 -0.07 -13.04 5.89
N ARG A 147 0.63 -13.89 6.64
CA ARG A 147 1.65 -13.47 7.61
C ARG A 147 3.04 -13.73 7.04
N LEU A 148 3.76 -12.64 6.76
CA LEU A 148 5.11 -12.68 6.21
C LEU A 148 6.15 -12.48 7.32
N LYS A 149 7.25 -13.20 7.19
CA LYS A 149 8.44 -13.04 8.02
C LYS A 149 9.65 -12.81 7.16
N ILE A 150 10.40 -11.76 7.43
CA ILE A 150 11.64 -11.42 6.72
C ILE A 150 12.69 -12.49 7.05
N THR A 151 13.23 -13.12 6.02
CA THR A 151 14.28 -14.13 6.12
C THR A 151 15.63 -13.58 5.68
N GLU A 152 15.66 -12.73 4.66
CA GLU A 152 16.89 -12.15 4.13
C GLU A 152 16.63 -10.78 3.49
N LEU A 153 17.59 -9.86 3.57
CA LEU A 153 17.57 -8.63 2.79
C LEU A 153 18.96 -8.24 2.30
N ARG A 154 19.02 -7.69 1.09
CA ARG A 154 20.19 -6.96 0.59
C ARG A 154 19.82 -5.48 0.46
N PRO A 155 20.32 -4.60 1.35
CA PRO A 155 19.98 -3.18 1.32
C PRO A 155 20.88 -2.35 0.40
N VAL A 156 21.91 -2.93 -0.23
CA VAL A 156 22.89 -2.19 -1.03
C VAL A 156 22.94 -2.71 -2.46
N TYR A 157 22.73 -1.81 -3.42
CA TYR A 157 22.87 -2.09 -4.84
C TYR A 157 24.32 -2.36 -5.27
N GLY A 158 24.49 -3.36 -6.12
CA GLY A 158 25.69 -3.59 -6.92
C GLY A 158 25.36 -3.58 -8.42
N SER A 159 26.35 -3.36 -9.28
CA SER A 159 26.17 -3.28 -10.74
C SER A 159 25.50 -4.51 -11.39
N LYS A 160 25.49 -5.65 -10.71
CA LYS A 160 24.83 -6.91 -11.14
C LYS A 160 23.97 -7.55 -10.04
N LYS A 161 23.74 -6.85 -8.94
CA LYS A 161 23.06 -7.39 -7.74
C LYS A 161 22.08 -6.34 -7.23
N SER A 162 20.80 -6.52 -7.57
CA SER A 162 19.71 -5.70 -7.04
C SER A 162 19.59 -5.86 -5.53
N GLU A 163 19.07 -4.81 -4.91
CA GLU A 163 18.50 -4.90 -3.57
C GLU A 163 17.25 -5.77 -3.60
N PHE A 164 17.08 -6.61 -2.58
CA PHE A 164 15.89 -7.43 -2.41
C PHE A 164 15.54 -7.60 -0.93
N ILE A 165 14.32 -8.05 -0.68
CA ILE A 165 13.87 -8.58 0.62
C ILE A 165 13.15 -9.89 0.34
N GLU A 166 13.59 -10.94 1.03
CA GLU A 166 12.97 -12.25 1.03
C GLU A 166 12.10 -12.42 2.27
N PHE A 167 10.96 -13.07 2.07
CA PHE A 167 10.03 -13.48 3.10
C PHE A 167 9.75 -14.98 3.01
N ILE A 168 9.48 -15.57 4.17
CA ILE A 168 8.75 -16.83 4.29
C ILE A 168 7.31 -16.52 4.72
N VAL A 169 6.34 -17.18 4.09
CA VAL A 169 4.93 -17.11 4.48
C VAL A 169 4.71 -18.01 5.72
N GLU A 170 4.59 -17.43 6.91
CA GLU A 170 4.32 -18.18 8.15
C GLU A 170 2.87 -18.66 8.23
N GLU A 171 1.94 -17.88 7.67
CA GLU A 171 0.51 -18.19 7.55
C GLU A 171 0.03 -17.83 6.14
N GLY A 172 -0.59 -18.80 5.45
CA GLY A 172 -1.11 -18.60 4.10
C GLY A 172 -2.33 -17.68 4.07
N GLY A 173 -2.58 -17.08 2.91
CA GLY A 173 -3.63 -16.09 2.71
C GLY A 173 -3.34 -15.24 1.47
N ASN A 174 -3.93 -14.05 1.43
CA ASN A 174 -3.73 -13.12 0.34
C ASN A 174 -2.74 -12.01 0.72
N LEU A 175 -1.87 -11.61 -0.20
CA LEU A 175 -0.89 -10.53 0.02
C LEU A 175 -1.48 -9.12 -0.09
N PHE A 176 -2.68 -8.95 -0.64
CA PHE A 176 -3.27 -7.66 -0.98
C PHE A 176 -3.17 -6.65 0.16
N GLY A 177 -2.55 -5.51 -0.12
CA GLY A 177 -2.47 -4.40 0.81
C GLY A 177 -1.41 -4.55 1.92
N ILE A 178 -0.74 -5.69 2.05
CA ILE A 178 0.41 -5.82 2.96
C ILE A 178 1.46 -4.80 2.53
N LYS A 179 1.89 -3.95 3.48
CA LYS A 179 2.79 -2.84 3.20
C LYS A 179 4.19 -3.14 3.68
N LEU A 180 5.13 -3.19 2.75
CA LEU A 180 6.55 -3.16 3.01
C LEU A 180 7.01 -1.69 3.10
N SER A 181 7.70 -1.34 4.18
CA SER A 181 8.19 0.02 4.40
C SER A 181 9.68 0.05 4.66
N ASN A 182 10.39 0.87 3.88
CA ASN A 182 11.76 1.29 4.14
C ASN A 182 11.74 2.76 4.59
N VAL A 183 11.92 2.98 5.89
CA VAL A 183 11.55 4.21 6.57
C VAL A 183 12.62 5.30 6.44
N GLY A 184 12.23 6.59 6.47
CA GLY A 184 13.16 7.72 6.38
C GLY A 184 13.36 8.30 4.96
N ALA A 185 12.34 8.17 4.11
CA ALA A 185 12.24 8.87 2.82
C ALA A 185 12.16 10.40 3.00
N LYS A 186 12.76 11.19 2.09
CA LYS A 186 12.34 12.58 1.90
C LYS A 186 11.23 12.57 0.85
N GLY A 187 9.99 12.86 1.25
CA GLY A 187 8.81 12.79 0.38
C GLY A 187 8.10 11.43 0.47
N ASP A 188 6.77 11.48 0.44
CA ASP A 188 5.89 10.51 1.14
C ASP A 188 5.64 9.14 0.49
N GLU A 189 6.10 8.82 -0.72
CA GLU A 189 5.56 7.61 -1.40
C GLU A 189 6.56 6.72 -2.15
N GLN A 190 7.83 7.11 -2.30
CA GLN A 190 8.71 6.42 -3.26
C GLN A 190 9.45 5.19 -2.72
N HIS A 191 9.30 4.82 -1.44
CA HIS A 191 10.10 3.73 -0.84
C HIS A 191 9.28 2.72 -0.03
N HIS A 192 7.97 2.76 -0.19
CA HIS A 192 7.06 1.74 0.30
C HIS A 192 6.62 0.88 -0.88
N TYR A 193 6.31 -0.38 -0.61
CA TYR A 193 5.67 -1.27 -1.57
C TYR A 193 4.41 -1.84 -0.92
N THR A 194 3.33 -1.90 -1.69
CA THR A 194 2.07 -2.51 -1.25
C THR A 194 1.82 -3.67 -2.18
N PHE A 195 1.74 -4.88 -1.63
CA PHE A 195 1.55 -6.07 -2.45
C PHE A 195 0.19 -6.02 -3.17
N PRO A 196 0.15 -6.40 -4.46
CA PRO A 196 -1.10 -6.66 -5.15
C PRO A 196 -1.80 -7.90 -4.58
N SER A 197 -3.02 -8.17 -5.07
CA SER A 197 -3.74 -9.39 -4.70
C SER A 197 -3.02 -10.60 -5.27
N ALA A 198 -2.61 -11.51 -4.37
CA ALA A 198 -1.93 -12.75 -4.71
C ALA A 198 -2.15 -13.75 -3.58
N GLU A 199 -2.69 -14.92 -3.90
CA GLU A 199 -2.87 -16.01 -2.94
C GLU A 199 -1.55 -16.76 -2.76
N VAL A 200 -1.11 -16.90 -1.51
CA VAL A 200 0.13 -17.57 -1.11
C VAL A 200 -0.13 -18.63 -0.04
N LYS A 201 0.66 -19.70 -0.08
CA LYS A 201 0.56 -20.80 0.89
C LYS A 201 1.61 -20.66 1.99
N LYS A 202 1.30 -21.20 3.17
CA LYS A 202 2.28 -21.35 4.24
C LYS A 202 3.53 -22.09 3.73
N GLY A 203 4.71 -21.56 4.03
CA GLY A 203 6.00 -22.08 3.59
C GLY A 203 6.43 -21.63 2.19
N GLU A 204 5.58 -20.92 1.46
CA GLU A 204 5.95 -20.27 0.20
C GLU A 204 6.96 -19.14 0.47
N ARG A 205 7.91 -18.96 -0.46
CA ARG A 205 8.85 -17.84 -0.42
C ARG A 205 8.34 -16.73 -1.32
N VAL A 206 8.47 -15.50 -0.83
CA VAL A 206 8.16 -14.28 -1.58
C VAL A 206 9.43 -13.45 -1.62
N VAL A 207 9.83 -12.97 -2.80
CA VAL A 207 10.97 -12.08 -2.96
C VAL A 207 10.49 -10.78 -3.56
N PHE A 208 10.72 -9.69 -2.85
CA PHE A 208 10.54 -8.36 -3.37
C PHE A 208 11.88 -7.78 -3.81
N HIS A 209 12.01 -7.50 -5.10
CA HIS A 209 13.12 -6.76 -5.68
C HIS A 209 12.77 -5.29 -5.68
N TRP A 210 13.65 -4.44 -5.16
CA TRP A 210 13.37 -3.01 -5.13
C TRP A 210 13.25 -2.39 -6.52
N ARG A 211 13.89 -2.99 -7.54
CA ARG A 211 13.98 -2.41 -8.88
C ARG A 211 13.57 -3.39 -9.97
N SER A 212 12.75 -2.91 -10.87
CA SER A 212 12.44 -3.53 -12.15
C SER A 212 13.33 -2.92 -13.23
N ILE A 213 14.47 -3.58 -13.53
CA ILE A 213 15.47 -3.06 -14.49
C ILE A 213 15.25 -3.67 -15.89
N GLU A 214 14.71 -4.89 -15.95
CA GLU A 214 14.57 -5.67 -17.19
C GLU A 214 13.09 -5.76 -17.61
N GLU A 215 12.82 -5.70 -18.91
CA GLU A 215 11.46 -5.74 -19.47
C GLU A 215 10.71 -7.05 -19.16
N GLY A 216 11.44 -8.12 -18.82
CA GLY A 216 10.89 -9.42 -18.41
C GLY A 216 10.45 -9.52 -16.96
N ASN A 217 10.67 -8.47 -16.14
CA ASN A 217 10.31 -8.46 -14.73
C ASN A 217 8.81 -8.23 -14.55
N LYS A 218 8.15 -9.14 -13.85
CA LYS A 218 6.71 -9.08 -13.60
C LYS A 218 6.40 -9.54 -12.19
N ASP A 219 5.40 -8.90 -11.57
CA ASP A 219 4.83 -9.36 -10.31
C ASP A 219 4.09 -10.67 -10.56
N GLU A 220 4.52 -11.74 -9.90
CA GLU A 220 3.98 -13.08 -10.06
C GLU A 220 2.71 -13.27 -9.23
N VAL A 221 1.65 -12.53 -9.58
CA VAL A 221 0.37 -12.52 -8.82
C VAL A 221 -0.40 -13.84 -8.89
N ASP A 222 -0.12 -14.67 -9.88
CA ASP A 222 -0.60 -16.04 -10.01
C ASP A 222 0.49 -16.97 -10.58
N ALA A 223 0.26 -18.28 -10.50
CA ALA A 223 1.25 -19.30 -10.88
C ALA A 223 1.56 -19.36 -12.40
N THR A 224 0.83 -18.64 -13.23
CA THR A 224 1.04 -18.60 -14.70
C THR A 224 1.95 -17.45 -15.12
N ILE A 225 2.10 -16.44 -14.27
CA ILE A 225 3.00 -15.31 -14.50
C ILE A 225 4.38 -15.69 -13.95
N ILE A 226 5.36 -15.81 -14.84
CA ILE A 226 6.74 -16.12 -14.50
C ILE A 226 7.61 -14.94 -14.92
N SER A 227 8.32 -14.37 -13.95
CA SER A 227 9.31 -13.33 -14.17
C SER A 227 10.52 -13.92 -14.91
N LYS A 228 11.04 -13.18 -15.90
CA LYS A 228 12.17 -13.62 -16.73
C LYS A 228 13.44 -12.81 -16.51
N GLY A 229 13.45 -11.97 -15.47
CA GLY A 229 14.61 -11.17 -15.11
C GLY A 229 15.81 -12.02 -14.72
N SER A 230 17.02 -11.48 -14.89
CA SER A 230 18.26 -12.14 -14.46
C SER A 230 18.33 -12.46 -12.96
N GLN A 231 17.48 -11.84 -12.14
CA GLN A 231 17.35 -12.08 -10.71
C GLN A 231 16.00 -12.66 -10.31
N ALA A 232 15.19 -13.14 -11.28
CA ALA A 232 14.01 -13.91 -10.97
C ALA A 232 14.39 -15.23 -10.26
N CYS A 233 13.54 -15.67 -9.36
CA CYS A 233 13.77 -16.76 -8.44
C CYS A 233 12.92 -17.97 -8.83
N GLU A 234 13.55 -19.09 -9.17
CA GLU A 234 12.80 -20.30 -9.57
C GLU A 234 11.98 -20.93 -8.43
N ASN A 235 12.37 -20.71 -7.16
CA ASN A 235 11.71 -21.31 -6.00
C ASN A 235 11.03 -20.28 -5.08
N ALA A 236 10.80 -19.07 -5.56
CA ALA A 236 10.07 -18.03 -4.85
C ALA A 236 9.18 -17.23 -5.80
N ARG A 237 8.18 -16.57 -5.25
CA ARG A 237 7.32 -15.66 -5.98
C ARG A 237 7.95 -14.28 -6.05
N ASP A 238 8.25 -13.79 -7.24
CA ASP A 238 8.89 -12.49 -7.41
C ASP A 238 7.90 -11.32 -7.52
N PHE A 239 8.26 -10.22 -6.87
CA PHE A 239 7.61 -8.92 -6.98
C PHE A 239 8.65 -7.83 -7.22
N TRP A 240 8.32 -6.80 -7.99
CA TRP A 240 9.28 -5.84 -8.51
C TRP A 240 8.82 -4.40 -8.27
N GLY A 241 9.63 -3.65 -7.51
CA GLY A 241 9.46 -2.21 -7.33
C GLY A 241 9.94 -1.43 -8.55
N ASN A 242 9.38 -0.24 -8.75
CA ASN A 242 9.78 0.66 -9.85
C ASN A 242 10.72 1.78 -9.38
N ILE A 243 11.47 1.56 -8.30
CA ILE A 243 12.30 2.60 -7.71
C ILE A 243 13.67 2.66 -8.38
N GLN A 244 14.13 3.87 -8.70
CA GLN A 244 15.43 4.07 -9.35
C GLN A 244 16.60 3.96 -8.37
N LYS A 245 16.35 4.26 -7.08
CA LYS A 245 17.36 4.26 -6.03
C LYS A 245 16.73 3.95 -4.68
N VAL A 246 17.26 2.95 -4.00
CA VAL A 246 16.93 2.69 -2.59
C VAL A 246 17.61 3.76 -1.72
N PRO A 247 16.90 4.36 -0.75
CA PRO A 247 17.51 5.24 0.23
C PRO A 247 18.62 4.51 0.98
N VAL A 248 19.84 5.01 0.88
CA VAL A 248 20.92 4.57 1.75
C VAL A 248 20.74 5.29 3.09
N ARG A 249 20.36 4.53 4.12
CA ARG A 249 20.13 5.01 5.50
C ARG A 249 20.97 4.21 6.47
N ASN A 250 21.39 4.88 7.53
CA ASN A 250 22.19 4.27 8.57
C ASN A 250 22.09 5.05 9.89
N PRO A 251 21.38 4.54 10.92
CA PRO A 251 20.66 3.26 10.97
C PRO A 251 19.47 3.20 10.01
N ASN A 252 18.89 2.02 9.82
CA ASN A 252 17.66 1.84 9.03
C ASN A 252 16.69 0.82 9.66
N VAL A 253 15.41 0.97 9.33
CA VAL A 253 14.32 0.08 9.75
C VAL A 253 13.48 -0.31 8.55
N ILE A 254 13.33 -1.62 8.36
CA ILE A 254 12.38 -2.23 7.43
C ILE A 254 11.23 -2.82 8.23
N THR A 255 9.98 -2.53 7.85
CA THR A 255 8.79 -3.11 8.47
C THR A 255 7.86 -3.73 7.44
N VAL A 256 7.17 -4.79 7.85
CA VAL A 256 6.03 -5.38 7.14
C VAL A 256 4.78 -5.10 7.96
N LYS A 257 3.77 -4.47 7.36
CA LYS A 257 2.55 -4.03 8.05
C LYS A 257 1.30 -4.66 7.47
N ASN A 258 0.35 -5.00 8.34
CA ASN A 258 -0.98 -5.47 7.98
C ASN A 258 -1.77 -4.38 7.24
N PRO A 259 -2.57 -4.73 6.22
CA PRO A 259 -3.38 -3.77 5.46
C PRO A 259 -4.49 -3.10 6.29
N SER A 260 -5.06 -3.82 7.26
CA SER A 260 -6.30 -3.42 7.94
C SER A 260 -6.10 -2.43 9.08
N ASP A 261 -4.98 -2.51 9.78
CA ASP A 261 -4.72 -1.77 11.02
C ASP A 261 -3.29 -1.23 11.13
N ASN A 262 -2.47 -1.40 10.09
CA ASN A 262 -1.06 -1.03 10.06
C ASN A 262 -0.19 -1.66 11.17
N THR A 263 -0.67 -2.71 11.85
CA THR A 263 0.13 -3.44 12.84
C THR A 263 1.33 -4.11 12.17
N ILE A 264 2.47 -4.16 12.86
CA ILE A 264 3.71 -4.72 12.32
C ILE A 264 3.66 -6.26 12.44
N GLN A 265 3.80 -6.95 11.31
CA GLN A 265 3.97 -8.40 11.24
C GLN A 265 5.40 -8.82 11.59
N ASP A 266 6.38 -8.08 11.07
CA ASP A 266 7.81 -8.33 11.26
C ASP A 266 8.65 -7.09 10.92
N ALA A 267 9.89 -7.03 11.42
CA ALA A 267 10.81 -5.93 11.19
C ALA A 267 12.29 -6.34 11.18
N VAL A 268 13.11 -5.53 10.51
CA VAL A 268 14.57 -5.57 10.64
C VAL A 268 15.11 -4.18 10.94
N LEU A 269 15.82 -4.07 12.07
CA LEU A 269 16.56 -2.87 12.45
C LEU A 269 18.05 -3.17 12.26
N TYR A 270 18.73 -2.41 11.40
CA TYR A 270 20.16 -2.63 11.15
C TYR A 270 20.96 -1.32 11.14
N PHE A 271 22.23 -1.45 11.50
CA PHE A 271 23.21 -0.37 11.46
C PHE A 271 24.46 -0.85 10.72
N ASN A 272 24.72 -0.26 9.56
CA ASN A 272 25.92 -0.50 8.78
C ASN A 272 27.12 0.21 9.41
N ILE A 273 28.06 -0.55 9.98
CA ILE A 273 29.26 0.01 10.61
C ILE A 273 30.34 0.46 9.61
N ARG A 274 30.17 0.18 8.31
CA ARG A 274 31.07 0.61 7.23
C ARG A 274 30.28 0.98 5.95
N PRO A 275 29.51 2.07 5.98
CA PRO A 275 28.76 2.49 4.80
C PRO A 275 29.70 2.98 3.70
N LYS A 276 29.28 2.80 2.45
CA LYS A 276 30.03 3.23 1.27
C LYS A 276 30.42 4.71 1.36
N GLY A 277 31.69 5.02 1.11
CA GLY A 277 32.28 6.36 1.24
C GLY A 277 32.73 6.73 2.66
N LYS A 278 32.51 5.87 3.66
CA LYS A 278 32.99 6.02 5.04
C LYS A 278 33.64 4.73 5.54
N GLU A 279 34.38 4.03 4.68
CA GLU A 279 34.95 2.72 4.99
C GLU A 279 36.06 2.78 6.05
N LYS A 280 36.69 3.95 6.21
CA LYS A 280 37.84 4.16 7.11
C LYS A 280 37.47 4.55 8.54
N GLN A 281 36.24 4.98 8.79
CA GLN A 281 35.78 5.40 10.11
C GLN A 281 34.37 4.88 10.37
N LYS A 282 34.19 4.16 11.49
CA LYS A 282 32.87 3.71 11.93
C LYS A 282 31.96 4.95 12.09
N PRO A 283 30.78 4.98 11.47
CA PRO A 283 29.85 6.07 11.67
C PRO A 283 29.37 6.06 13.13
N GLU A 284 29.15 7.26 13.67
CA GLU A 284 28.49 7.41 14.96
C GLU A 284 27.00 7.06 14.81
N PHE A 285 26.46 6.29 15.76
CA PHE A 285 25.03 6.01 15.80
C PHE A 285 24.26 7.28 16.16
N LYS A 286 23.40 7.72 15.24
CA LYS A 286 22.51 8.86 15.43
C LYS A 286 21.22 8.62 14.69
N TRP A 287 20.09 8.95 15.33
CA TRP A 287 18.81 9.02 14.64
C TRP A 287 18.91 10.02 13.51
N THR A 288 18.90 9.51 12.27
CA THR A 288 19.04 10.36 11.09
C THR A 288 17.69 11.00 10.74
N PHE A 289 16.59 10.35 11.11
CA PHE A 289 15.22 10.72 10.78
C PHE A 289 14.26 10.29 11.91
N PRO A 290 13.31 11.13 12.36
CA PRO A 290 12.33 10.78 13.40
C PRO A 290 11.51 9.54 13.05
N GLU A 291 11.21 9.33 11.77
CA GLU A 291 10.40 8.19 11.31
C GLU A 291 11.09 6.86 11.59
N ILE A 292 12.44 6.81 11.52
CA ILE A 292 13.22 5.61 11.82
C ILE A 292 13.11 5.28 13.32
N GLU A 293 13.15 6.28 14.18
CA GLU A 293 12.94 6.12 15.62
C GLU A 293 11.53 5.64 15.94
N THR A 294 10.51 6.24 15.33
CA THR A 294 9.11 5.82 15.47
C THR A 294 8.92 4.37 15.04
N ALA A 295 9.42 3.99 13.86
CA ALA A 295 9.30 2.62 13.36
C ALA A 295 10.03 1.59 14.23
N ALA A 296 11.18 1.96 14.82
CA ALA A 296 11.90 1.11 15.76
C ALA A 296 11.06 0.88 17.04
N LYS A 297 10.47 1.93 17.61
CA LYS A 297 9.57 1.85 18.77
C LYS A 297 8.33 1.01 18.47
N GLU A 298 7.71 1.20 17.31
CA GLU A 298 6.57 0.38 16.86
C GLU A 298 6.95 -1.11 16.77
N ALA A 299 8.13 -1.44 16.24
CA ALA A 299 8.60 -2.82 16.12
C ALA A 299 8.81 -3.49 17.49
N VAL A 300 9.32 -2.75 18.48
CA VAL A 300 9.44 -3.24 19.86
C VAL A 300 8.06 -3.38 20.52
N ALA A 301 7.17 -2.41 20.35
CA ALA A 301 5.80 -2.46 20.86
C ALA A 301 5.00 -3.63 20.28
N ALA A 302 5.24 -3.98 19.01
CA ALA A 302 4.66 -5.15 18.36
C ALA A 302 5.30 -6.48 18.79
N GLY A 303 6.38 -6.45 19.58
CA GLY A 303 7.08 -7.65 20.06
C GLY A 303 7.92 -8.37 19.00
N VAL A 304 8.10 -7.78 17.81
CA VAL A 304 8.88 -8.37 16.70
C VAL A 304 10.36 -8.02 16.76
N TRP A 305 10.73 -7.07 17.62
CA TRP A 305 12.11 -6.69 17.90
C TRP A 305 12.37 -6.55 19.40
N LYS A 306 13.60 -6.85 19.83
CA LYS A 306 14.00 -6.76 21.24
C LYS A 306 14.94 -5.58 21.46
N MET A 307 14.65 -4.79 22.48
CA MET A 307 15.51 -3.73 23.00
C MET A 307 16.10 -4.19 24.34
N LYS A 308 17.36 -3.83 24.62
CA LYS A 308 18.10 -4.26 25.82
C LYS A 308 17.89 -3.35 27.03
N GLY A 309 17.61 -2.07 26.81
CA GLY A 309 17.46 -1.05 27.86
C GLY A 309 16.13 -0.30 27.77
N GLU A 310 16.04 0.81 28.49
CA GLU A 310 14.87 1.72 28.49
C GLU A 310 14.89 2.72 27.31
N ALA A 311 16.07 2.98 26.75
CA ALA A 311 16.28 3.84 25.60
C ALA A 311 17.09 3.11 24.53
N PHE A 312 16.73 3.33 23.26
CA PHE A 312 17.43 2.75 22.12
C PHE A 312 18.89 3.19 22.07
N CYS A 313 19.78 2.23 21.89
CA CYS A 313 21.18 2.43 21.59
C CYS A 313 21.62 1.68 20.33
N GLU A 314 22.88 1.82 19.95
CA GLU A 314 23.44 1.16 18.76
C GLU A 314 23.29 -0.37 18.85
N GLU A 315 23.47 -0.93 20.05
CA GLU A 315 23.47 -2.37 20.32
C GLU A 315 22.09 -3.03 20.21
N ASP A 316 21.04 -2.24 20.07
CA ASP A 316 19.68 -2.70 19.76
C ASP A 316 19.47 -2.91 18.26
N PHE A 317 20.36 -2.41 17.41
CA PHE A 317 20.35 -2.64 15.97
C PHE A 317 21.25 -3.82 15.61
N PHE A 318 20.91 -4.52 14.53
CA PHE A 318 21.83 -5.47 13.94
C PHE A 318 23.02 -4.75 13.29
N CYS A 319 24.10 -4.63 14.04
CA CYS A 319 25.33 -3.98 13.63
C CYS A 319 26.13 -4.86 12.68
N CYS A 320 26.28 -4.43 11.42
CA CYS A 320 26.88 -5.26 10.38
C CYS A 320 27.69 -4.45 9.38
N ASN A 321 28.64 -5.09 8.70
CA ASN A 321 29.29 -4.53 7.51
C ASN A 321 28.57 -5.05 6.27
N ILE A 322 27.68 -4.25 5.71
CA ILE A 322 26.90 -4.66 4.54
C ILE A 322 27.48 -4.05 3.26
N THR A 323 27.82 -4.92 2.32
CA THR A 323 28.35 -4.58 0.99
C THR A 323 27.36 -5.05 -0.09
N PRO A 324 27.47 -4.58 -1.35
CA PRO A 324 26.58 -5.03 -2.42
C PRO A 324 26.55 -6.54 -2.68
N SER A 325 27.56 -7.27 -2.21
CA SER A 325 27.66 -8.71 -2.41
C SER A 325 27.14 -9.53 -1.24
N ALA A 326 26.86 -8.90 -0.09
CA ALA A 326 26.38 -9.54 1.13
C ALA A 326 24.91 -9.20 1.40
N SER A 327 24.28 -9.95 2.30
CA SER A 327 22.91 -9.72 2.77
C SER A 327 22.85 -9.91 4.30
N ILE A 328 21.79 -9.39 4.90
CA ILE A 328 21.43 -9.60 6.30
C ILE A 328 20.36 -10.68 6.28
N GLY A 329 20.56 -11.79 6.98
CA GLY A 329 19.56 -12.86 7.02
C GLY A 329 19.43 -13.50 8.38
N ARG A 330 18.29 -14.16 8.60
CA ARG A 330 18.04 -14.95 9.79
C ARG A 330 18.63 -16.33 9.62
N SER A 331 19.36 -16.78 10.64
CA SER A 331 19.82 -18.15 10.72
C SER A 331 18.63 -19.10 10.87
N ASN A 332 18.57 -20.16 10.07
CA ASN A 332 17.53 -21.17 10.21
C ASN A 332 17.62 -21.91 11.56
N ASP A 333 18.83 -22.05 12.10
CA ASP A 333 19.07 -22.82 13.33
C ASP A 333 18.69 -22.04 14.59
N THR A 334 19.06 -20.75 14.63
CA THR A 334 18.93 -19.92 15.84
C THR A 334 17.85 -18.85 15.72
N GLY A 335 17.38 -18.53 14.51
CA GLY A 335 16.51 -17.39 14.24
C GLY A 335 17.20 -16.02 14.38
N GLU A 336 18.47 -15.99 14.77
CA GLU A 336 19.25 -14.76 14.96
C GLU A 336 19.71 -14.17 13.62
N TRP A 337 19.87 -12.85 13.60
CA TRP A 337 20.40 -12.14 12.45
C TRP A 337 21.91 -12.39 12.30
N LYS A 338 22.34 -12.66 11.06
CA LYS A 338 23.74 -12.75 10.67
C LYS A 338 23.95 -12.12 9.30
N VAL A 339 25.22 -11.92 8.94
CA VAL A 339 25.59 -11.49 7.59
C VAL A 339 25.85 -12.72 6.74
N TYR A 340 25.14 -12.85 5.63
CA TYR A 340 25.47 -13.81 4.59
C TYR A 340 26.47 -13.18 3.63
N THR A 341 27.61 -13.84 3.46
CA THR A 341 28.60 -13.46 2.46
C THR A 341 28.11 -13.79 1.04
N ALA A 342 28.84 -13.36 0.02
CA ALA A 342 28.43 -13.53 -1.37
C ALA A 342 28.14 -14.98 -1.81
N LYS A 343 28.70 -15.98 -1.11
CA LYS A 343 28.49 -17.41 -1.36
C LYS A 343 27.36 -18.02 -0.53
N GLU A 344 26.86 -17.28 0.45
CA GLU A 344 25.85 -17.74 1.41
C GLU A 344 24.50 -17.02 1.22
N VAL A 345 24.41 -16.06 0.29
CA VAL A 345 23.14 -15.41 -0.07
C VAL A 345 22.17 -16.47 -0.56
N THR A 346 20.95 -16.49 -0.03
CA THR A 346 19.97 -17.56 -0.30
C THR A 346 18.73 -17.09 -1.05
N MET A 347 18.75 -15.86 -1.59
CA MET A 347 17.65 -15.23 -2.31
C MET A 347 16.88 -16.20 -3.22
N GLY A 348 15.65 -16.53 -2.82
CA GLY A 348 14.74 -17.37 -3.60
C GLY A 348 15.11 -18.85 -3.62
N GLU A 349 16.11 -19.29 -2.85
CA GLU A 349 16.52 -20.68 -2.75
C GLU A 349 15.78 -21.41 -1.63
N LYS A 350 15.43 -22.68 -1.86
CA LYS A 350 15.05 -23.57 -0.75
C LYS A 350 16.31 -23.89 0.04
N ASN A 351 16.57 -23.13 1.10
CA ASN A 351 17.59 -23.53 2.07
C ASN A 351 17.31 -24.97 2.54
N ASN A 352 18.31 -25.84 2.37
CA ASN A 352 18.30 -27.26 2.76
C ASN A 352 17.94 -27.46 4.23
#